data_AF-A0ABD5YMX2-F1
#
_entry.id   AF-A0ABD5YMX2-F1
#
_cell.length_a   1.000
_cell.length_b   1.000
_cell.length_c   1.000
_cell.angle_alpha   90.00
_cell.angle_beta   90.00
_cell.angle_gamma   90.00
#
_symmetry.space_group_name_H-M   'P 1'
#
loop_
_entity.id
_entity.type
_entity.pdbx_description
1 polymer ?
#
loop_
_entity_poly.entity_id
_entity_poly.type
_entity_poly.pdbx_seq_one_letter_code
_entity_poly.pdbx_strand_id
1 'polypeptide(L)'
;MTKTQLEINYRCPPDIVQAGAELMQYSKDPQTQKTVRTHADEGIQPTIHPLSGIYENRAAAYATRLVERALAESDTEPDDVMILSRNDQASPFVDRIRTRLDDQSIPHDGMADEDESTVTVQSIHASKGTEAEHVILINAREKTPHGLPMQRRKSKLLAPIIDNKSTHFGEERRLFYVAMTRAKRKLHIVTEHGNVSRYVDDIDHYCKVERSDVWELTGELVRWINLDQNLSKPFEADFRCNGYTVEFKTWRTRFLRDLIPGKRYHLSNIDPRDDGYGQQITIDESVEIKPLDTEESSTAES
;
A
#
# COMPACT_ATOMS: atom_id res chain seq x y z
N MET A 1 -10.70 -27.76 35.84
CA MET A 1 -10.84 -27.24 34.46
C MET A 1 -9.45 -27.02 33.90
N THR A 2 -8.98 -27.92 33.03
CA THR A 2 -7.67 -27.84 32.41
C THR A 2 -7.76 -26.82 31.27
N LYS A 3 -7.21 -25.62 31.48
CA LYS A 3 -7.18 -24.56 30.46
C LYS A 3 -6.04 -24.90 29.51
N THR A 4 -6.35 -25.54 28.39
CA THR A 4 -5.36 -25.85 27.35
C THR A 4 -4.81 -24.55 26.79
N GLN A 5 -3.55 -24.22 27.11
CA GLN A 5 -2.85 -23.08 26.56
C GLN A 5 -2.02 -23.56 25.37
N LEU A 6 -2.39 -23.13 24.17
CA LEU A 6 -1.56 -23.32 22.97
C LEU A 6 -0.37 -22.35 23.08
N GLU A 7 0.82 -22.91 23.35
CA GLU A 7 2.11 -22.21 23.53
C GLU A 7 2.97 -22.21 22.26
N ILE A 8 2.59 -22.96 21.23
CA ILE A 8 3.43 -23.19 20.05
C ILE A 8 2.68 -22.71 18.79
N ASN A 9 3.28 -21.76 18.08
CA ASN A 9 2.78 -21.29 16.79
C ASN A 9 3.56 -22.01 15.67
N TYR A 10 2.97 -23.08 15.16
CA TYR A 10 3.54 -23.91 14.09
C TYR A 10 3.33 -23.33 12.68
N ARG A 11 2.61 -22.21 12.58
CA ARG A 11 1.93 -21.80 11.35
C ARG A 11 2.51 -20.55 10.72
N CYS A 12 3.29 -19.80 11.50
CA CYS A 12 3.78 -18.50 11.13
C CYS A 12 5.30 -18.43 11.37
N PRO A 13 6.06 -17.74 10.51
CA PRO A 13 7.51 -17.69 10.59
C PRO A 13 8.02 -17.06 11.89
N PRO A 14 9.21 -17.45 12.39
CA PRO A 14 9.81 -16.96 13.63
C PRO A 14 9.76 -15.44 13.81
N ASP A 15 10.18 -14.68 12.79
CA ASP A 15 10.28 -13.23 12.89
C ASP A 15 8.89 -12.57 12.94
N ILE A 16 7.90 -13.09 12.21
CA ILE A 16 6.52 -12.60 12.26
C ILE A 16 5.90 -12.88 13.64
N VAL A 17 6.19 -14.06 14.20
CA VAL A 17 5.72 -14.45 15.53
C VAL A 17 6.36 -13.60 16.62
N GLN A 18 7.67 -13.33 16.53
CA GLN A 18 8.39 -12.48 17.47
C GLN A 18 7.92 -11.03 17.38
N ALA A 19 7.85 -10.46 16.17
CA ALA A 19 7.29 -9.13 15.92
C ALA A 19 5.86 -9.04 16.46
N GLY A 20 5.03 -10.06 16.22
CA GLY A 20 3.67 -10.12 16.74
C GLY A 20 3.59 -10.22 18.26
N ALA A 21 4.49 -10.96 18.90
CA ALA A 21 4.57 -11.06 20.36
C ALA A 21 4.99 -9.71 20.98
N GLU A 22 6.00 -9.04 20.42
CA GLU A 22 6.45 -7.72 20.86
C GLU A 22 5.36 -6.66 20.69
N LEU A 23 4.70 -6.63 19.53
CA LEU A 23 3.55 -5.77 19.28
C LEU A 23 2.52 -5.92 20.40
N MET A 24 2.20 -7.15 20.80
CA MET A 24 1.21 -7.45 21.84
C MET A 24 1.69 -7.07 23.26
N GLN A 25 2.99 -7.03 23.54
CA GLN A 25 3.54 -6.60 24.84
C GLN A 25 3.28 -5.12 25.14
N TYR A 26 3.21 -4.27 24.11
CA TYR A 26 2.87 -2.86 24.28
C TYR A 26 1.38 -2.62 24.58
N SER A 27 0.55 -3.66 24.61
CA SER A 27 -0.84 -3.56 25.08
C SER A 27 -0.84 -3.52 26.61
N LYS A 28 -1.42 -2.48 27.21
CA LYS A 28 -1.59 -2.36 28.69
C LYS A 28 -2.58 -3.37 29.28
N ASP A 29 -2.77 -4.51 28.62
CA ASP A 29 -3.69 -5.58 28.99
C ASP A 29 -2.87 -6.78 29.50
N PRO A 30 -2.82 -7.03 30.83
CA PRO A 30 -1.96 -8.04 31.43
C PRO A 30 -2.33 -9.50 31.10
N GLN A 31 -3.38 -9.76 30.30
CA GLN A 31 -3.86 -11.13 30.01
C GLN A 31 -3.19 -11.83 28.79
N THR A 32 -2.26 -11.20 28.07
CA THR A 32 -1.69 -11.77 26.83
C THR A 32 -0.17 -11.78 26.73
N GLN A 33 0.56 -11.92 27.83
CA GLN A 33 1.97 -12.35 27.74
C GLN A 33 2.00 -13.86 27.50
N LYS A 34 2.04 -14.26 26.22
CA LYS A 34 2.35 -15.63 25.81
C LYS A 34 3.75 -15.64 25.21
N THR A 35 4.64 -16.45 25.78
CA THR A 35 5.93 -16.77 25.18
C THR A 35 5.68 -17.71 24.03
N VAL A 36 5.82 -17.23 22.79
CA VAL A 36 5.60 -18.06 21.59
C VAL A 36 6.95 -18.61 21.13
N ARG A 37 7.05 -19.93 20.98
CA ARG A 37 8.20 -20.61 20.38
C ARG A 37 7.87 -21.03 18.95
N THR A 38 8.83 -20.88 18.04
CA THR A 38 8.67 -21.17 16.61
C THR A 38 9.58 -22.32 16.16
N HIS A 39 9.13 -23.05 15.14
CA HIS A 39 9.80 -24.25 14.61
C HIS A 39 10.14 -24.17 13.10
N ALA A 40 9.95 -23.02 12.43
CA ALA A 40 10.29 -22.91 11.02
C ALA A 40 11.81 -22.73 10.82
N ASP A 41 12.38 -23.46 9.86
CA ASP A 41 13.83 -23.55 9.62
C ASP A 41 14.43 -22.29 8.95
N GLU A 42 13.60 -21.40 8.40
CA GLU A 42 14.02 -20.10 7.86
C GLU A 42 13.10 -18.97 8.38
N GLY A 43 13.71 -17.89 8.90
CA GLY A 43 13.01 -16.70 9.36
C GLY A 43 12.51 -15.87 8.17
N ILE A 44 11.24 -15.45 8.21
CA ILE A 44 10.67 -14.56 7.18
C ILE A 44 10.69 -13.16 7.71
N GLN A 45 11.66 -12.40 7.23
CA GLN A 45 11.80 -11.00 7.54
C GLN A 45 10.71 -10.19 6.80
N PRO A 46 9.74 -9.56 7.51
CA PRO A 46 8.76 -8.71 6.86
C PRO A 46 9.43 -7.58 6.09
N THR A 47 8.85 -7.17 4.96
CA THR A 47 9.38 -6.05 4.17
C THR A 47 8.45 -4.84 4.27
N ILE A 48 8.96 -3.72 4.78
CA ILE A 48 8.28 -2.43 4.79
C ILE A 48 8.59 -1.69 3.50
N HIS A 49 7.54 -1.22 2.85
CA HIS A 49 7.58 -0.48 1.60
C HIS A 49 7.02 0.94 1.81
N PRO A 50 7.87 1.92 2.20
CA PRO A 50 7.45 3.30 2.35
C PRO A 50 7.30 3.98 0.99
N LEU A 51 6.12 4.54 0.73
CA LEU A 51 5.79 5.26 -0.51
C LEU A 51 5.64 6.75 -0.22
N SER A 52 6.36 7.60 -0.95
CA SER A 52 6.19 9.07 -0.90
C SER A 52 5.23 9.56 -1.98
N GLY A 53 4.71 10.80 -1.87
CA GLY A 53 3.81 11.39 -2.85
C GLY A 53 2.35 10.96 -2.67
N ILE A 54 1.59 10.86 -3.78
CA ILE A 54 0.14 10.55 -3.76
C ILE A 54 -0.08 9.08 -3.37
N TYR A 55 -0.11 8.83 -2.06
CA TYR A 55 -0.08 7.51 -1.48
C TYR A 55 -1.19 6.60 -2.01
N GLU A 56 -2.43 7.07 -2.10
CA GLU A 56 -3.59 6.26 -2.50
C GLU A 56 -3.38 5.57 -3.84
N ASN A 57 -2.90 6.32 -4.83
CA ASN A 57 -2.64 5.79 -6.17
C ASN A 57 -1.40 4.92 -6.21
N ARG A 58 -0.33 5.35 -5.53
CA ARG A 58 0.92 4.61 -5.48
C ARG A 58 0.76 3.28 -4.78
N ALA A 59 0.01 3.24 -3.68
CA ALA A 59 -0.24 2.03 -2.91
C ALA A 59 -0.97 0.99 -3.75
N ALA A 60 -1.97 1.39 -4.55
CA ALA A 60 -2.67 0.47 -5.44
C ALA A 60 -1.74 -0.09 -6.53
N ALA A 61 -1.03 0.79 -7.25
CA ALA A 61 -0.09 0.37 -8.30
C ALA A 61 1.04 -0.51 -7.75
N TYR A 62 1.56 -0.14 -6.59
CA TYR A 62 2.65 -0.86 -5.93
C TYR A 62 2.20 -2.22 -5.39
N ALA A 63 0.97 -2.31 -4.86
CA ALA A 63 0.39 -3.59 -4.46
C ALA A 63 0.25 -4.52 -5.67
N THR A 64 -0.27 -4.05 -6.81
CA THR A 64 -0.31 -4.83 -8.06
C THR A 64 1.08 -5.30 -8.49
N ARG A 65 2.10 -4.43 -8.42
CA ARG A 65 3.49 -4.81 -8.70
C ARG A 65 4.04 -5.88 -7.76
N LEU A 66 3.64 -5.86 -6.48
CA LEU A 66 4.02 -6.91 -5.53
C LEU A 66 3.33 -8.23 -5.86
N VAL A 67 2.08 -8.20 -6.33
CA VAL A 67 1.38 -9.39 -6.85
C VAL A 67 2.12 -9.95 -8.06
N GLU A 68 2.44 -9.14 -9.06
CA GLU A 68 3.19 -9.57 -10.24
C GLU A 68 4.54 -10.20 -9.87
N ARG A 69 5.26 -9.59 -8.92
CA ARG A 69 6.52 -10.15 -8.41
C ARG A 69 6.33 -11.50 -7.74
N ALA A 70 5.25 -11.67 -6.97
CA ALA A 70 4.93 -12.94 -6.33
C ALA A 70 4.58 -14.01 -7.39
N LEU A 71 3.74 -13.68 -8.37
CA LEU A 71 3.34 -14.59 -9.45
C LEU A 71 4.48 -14.93 -10.42
N ALA A 72 5.54 -14.13 -10.46
CA ALA A 72 6.77 -14.44 -11.20
C ALA A 72 7.64 -15.50 -10.51
N GLU A 73 7.34 -15.88 -9.26
CA GLU A 73 8.01 -16.97 -8.55
C GLU A 73 7.47 -18.32 -9.08
N SER A 74 8.37 -19.29 -9.31
CA SER A 74 8.03 -20.55 -10.02
C SER A 74 7.03 -21.47 -9.31
N ASP A 75 6.68 -21.17 -8.07
CA ASP A 75 5.85 -21.99 -7.17
C ASP A 75 4.87 -21.06 -6.43
N THR A 76 4.13 -20.25 -7.19
CA THR A 76 3.14 -19.31 -6.67
C THR A 76 2.00 -19.18 -7.65
N GLU A 77 0.81 -19.56 -7.19
CA GLU A 77 -0.45 -19.39 -7.92
C GLU A 77 -1.19 -18.14 -7.41
N PRO A 78 -2.21 -17.64 -8.12
CA PRO A 78 -2.98 -16.49 -7.66
C PRO A 78 -3.56 -16.60 -6.24
N ASP A 79 -4.06 -17.77 -5.83
CA ASP A 79 -4.60 -18.05 -4.50
C ASP A 79 -3.55 -18.09 -3.38
N ASP A 80 -2.26 -18.17 -3.74
CA ASP A 80 -1.14 -17.98 -2.81
C ASP A 80 -0.90 -16.50 -2.46
N VAL A 81 -1.62 -15.55 -3.07
CA VAL A 81 -1.43 -14.12 -2.88
C VAL A 81 -2.69 -13.47 -2.29
N MET A 82 -2.51 -12.79 -1.15
CA MET A 82 -3.58 -12.10 -0.43
C MET A 82 -3.25 -10.63 -0.19
N ILE A 83 -4.13 -9.74 -0.60
CA ILE A 83 -4.07 -8.30 -0.30
C ILE A 83 -5.02 -7.99 0.84
N LEU A 84 -4.49 -7.40 1.91
CA LEU A 84 -5.24 -7.04 3.11
C LEU A 84 -5.35 -5.54 3.29
N SER A 85 -6.57 -5.07 3.48
CA SER A 85 -6.89 -3.69 3.83
C SER A 85 -7.66 -3.62 5.15
N ARG A 86 -7.70 -2.45 5.81
CA ARG A 86 -8.47 -2.31 7.06
C ARG A 86 -9.95 -2.60 6.86
N ASN A 87 -10.54 -2.08 5.78
CA ASN A 87 -11.95 -2.19 5.41
C ASN A 87 -12.06 -2.49 3.91
N ASP A 88 -12.90 -3.44 3.55
CA ASP A 88 -13.16 -3.89 2.17
C ASP A 88 -14.35 -3.16 1.53
N GLN A 89 -15.47 -2.98 2.25
CA GLN A 89 -16.76 -2.57 1.68
C GLN A 89 -16.94 -1.06 1.39
N ALA A 90 -15.90 -0.23 1.53
CA ALA A 90 -16.01 1.22 1.27
C ALA A 90 -14.64 1.91 1.11
N SER A 91 -13.60 1.15 0.76
CA SER A 91 -12.24 1.68 0.65
C SER A 91 -11.95 1.95 -0.82
N PRO A 92 -11.79 3.23 -1.25
CA PRO A 92 -11.38 3.55 -2.61
C PRO A 92 -10.08 2.87 -3.04
N PHE A 93 -9.27 2.40 -2.07
CA PHE A 93 -8.05 1.63 -2.33
C PHE A 93 -8.33 0.24 -2.88
N VAL A 94 -9.33 -0.46 -2.36
CA VAL A 94 -9.66 -1.83 -2.76
C VAL A 94 -10.19 -1.83 -4.18
N ASP A 95 -11.12 -0.92 -4.49
CA ASP A 95 -11.66 -0.78 -5.84
C ASP A 95 -10.54 -0.46 -6.85
N ARG A 96 -9.63 0.46 -6.50
CA ARG A 96 -8.47 0.79 -7.36
C ARG A 96 -7.53 -0.38 -7.56
N ILE A 97 -7.30 -1.21 -6.55
CA ILE A 97 -6.46 -2.40 -6.68
C ILE A 97 -7.12 -3.41 -7.61
N ARG A 98 -8.42 -3.68 -7.41
CA ARG A 98 -9.19 -4.57 -8.28
C ARG A 98 -9.17 -4.12 -9.73
N THR A 99 -9.50 -2.85 -10.00
CA THR A 99 -9.39 -2.28 -11.36
C THR A 99 -8.00 -2.45 -11.97
N ARG A 100 -6.92 -2.30 -11.19
CA ARG A 100 -5.57 -2.49 -11.73
C ARG A 100 -5.21 -3.95 -12.00
N LEU A 101 -5.70 -4.87 -11.18
CA LEU A 101 -5.52 -6.30 -11.41
C LEU A 101 -6.30 -6.70 -12.68
N ASP A 102 -7.53 -6.20 -12.86
CA ASP A 102 -8.32 -6.35 -14.09
C ASP A 102 -7.56 -5.80 -15.32
N ASP A 103 -7.03 -4.58 -15.23
CA ASP A 103 -6.25 -3.94 -16.31
C ASP A 103 -5.00 -4.76 -16.70
N GLN A 104 -4.47 -5.58 -15.79
CA GLN A 104 -3.32 -6.48 -16.02
C GLN A 104 -3.72 -7.93 -16.29
N SER A 105 -5.03 -8.24 -16.41
CA SER A 105 -5.56 -9.61 -16.57
C SER A 105 -5.10 -10.57 -15.45
N ILE A 106 -4.95 -10.07 -14.23
CA ILE A 106 -4.61 -10.89 -13.06
C ILE A 106 -5.92 -11.34 -12.40
N PRO A 107 -6.18 -12.65 -12.27
CA PRO A 107 -7.43 -13.15 -11.70
C PRO A 107 -7.55 -12.78 -10.22
N HIS A 108 -8.71 -12.27 -9.82
CA HIS A 108 -8.98 -11.85 -8.44
C HIS A 108 -10.43 -12.12 -8.01
N ASP A 109 -10.68 -11.97 -6.71
CA ASP A 109 -11.99 -12.17 -6.12
C ASP A 109 -13.13 -11.39 -6.81
N GLY A 110 -14.23 -12.08 -7.13
CA GLY A 110 -15.44 -11.48 -7.71
C GLY A 110 -15.55 -11.46 -9.25
N MET A 111 -14.53 -11.96 -9.97
CA MET A 111 -14.53 -12.04 -11.45
C MET A 111 -14.28 -13.44 -12.03
N ALA A 112 -13.86 -14.40 -11.21
CA ALA A 112 -13.46 -15.73 -11.67
C ALA A 112 -14.54 -16.78 -11.44
N ASP A 113 -14.53 -17.86 -12.23
CA ASP A 113 -15.38 -19.03 -11.99
C ASP A 113 -15.03 -19.67 -10.62
N GLU A 114 -15.98 -20.37 -9.98
CA GLU A 114 -15.80 -20.92 -8.61
C GLU A 114 -14.56 -21.81 -8.43
N ASP A 115 -14.01 -22.35 -9.53
CA ASP A 115 -12.86 -23.27 -9.55
C ASP A 115 -11.53 -22.60 -9.98
N GLU A 116 -11.51 -21.29 -10.25
CA GLU A 116 -10.32 -20.59 -10.74
C GLU A 116 -9.49 -20.00 -9.59
N SER A 117 -8.17 -20.23 -9.62
CA SER A 117 -7.23 -19.67 -8.63
C SER A 117 -7.20 -18.14 -8.78
N THR A 118 -7.41 -17.42 -7.68
CA THR A 118 -7.56 -15.96 -7.67
C THR A 118 -6.79 -15.28 -6.55
N VAL A 119 -6.25 -14.09 -6.85
CA VAL A 119 -5.71 -13.19 -5.84
C VAL A 119 -6.85 -12.72 -4.94
N THR A 120 -6.71 -12.94 -3.64
CA THR A 120 -7.75 -12.54 -2.67
C THR A 120 -7.56 -11.10 -2.21
N VAL A 121 -8.53 -10.22 -2.44
CA VAL A 121 -8.51 -8.82 -1.98
C VAL A 121 -9.58 -8.58 -0.93
N GLN A 122 -9.22 -8.55 0.36
CA GLN A 122 -10.22 -8.50 1.43
C GLN A 122 -9.82 -7.62 2.62
N SER A 123 -10.76 -7.44 3.56
CA SER A 123 -10.45 -6.80 4.82
C SER A 123 -9.69 -7.74 5.75
N ILE A 124 -8.89 -7.17 6.67
CA ILE A 124 -8.21 -7.96 7.70
C ILE A 124 -9.24 -8.77 8.54
N HIS A 125 -10.44 -8.23 8.75
CA HIS A 125 -11.50 -8.94 9.47
C HIS A 125 -11.99 -10.18 8.72
N ALA A 126 -12.21 -10.06 7.40
CA ALA A 126 -12.63 -11.16 6.55
C ALA A 126 -11.56 -12.27 6.43
N SER A 127 -10.28 -11.91 6.50
CA SER A 127 -9.15 -12.86 6.43
C SER A 127 -8.99 -13.80 7.63
N LYS A 128 -9.84 -13.68 8.65
CA LYS A 128 -9.68 -14.47 9.88
C LYS A 128 -9.89 -15.96 9.59
N GLY A 129 -8.83 -16.73 9.76
CA GLY A 129 -8.84 -18.19 9.53
C GLY A 129 -8.31 -18.62 8.17
N THR A 130 -8.11 -17.67 7.24
CA THR A 130 -7.44 -17.90 5.95
C THR A 130 -5.99 -17.44 6.01
N GLU A 131 -5.13 -18.01 5.17
CA GLU A 131 -3.69 -17.75 5.13
C GLU A 131 -3.22 -17.87 3.67
N ALA A 132 -2.14 -17.17 3.31
CA ALA A 132 -1.56 -17.16 1.98
C ALA A 132 -0.03 -17.19 2.06
N GLU A 133 0.63 -17.66 1.00
CA GLU A 133 2.10 -17.64 0.93
C GLU A 133 2.62 -16.20 0.95
N HIS A 134 1.97 -15.30 0.19
CA HIS A 134 2.29 -13.88 0.16
C HIS A 134 1.13 -13.03 0.69
N VAL A 135 1.42 -12.18 1.67
CA VAL A 135 0.45 -11.22 2.20
C VAL A 135 0.95 -9.80 1.98
N ILE A 136 0.11 -8.98 1.35
CA ILE A 136 0.34 -7.55 1.11
C ILE A 136 -0.62 -6.76 1.98
N LEU A 137 -0.14 -6.24 3.11
CA LEU A 137 -0.87 -5.32 3.96
C LEU A 137 -0.74 -3.90 3.41
N ILE A 138 -1.86 -3.34 2.95
CA ILE A 138 -1.90 -1.97 2.45
C ILE A 138 -2.37 -0.97 3.51
N ASN A 139 -2.00 0.29 3.33
CA ASN A 139 -2.48 1.40 4.14
C ASN A 139 -2.09 1.30 5.62
N ALA A 140 -0.90 0.77 5.91
CA ALA A 140 -0.32 0.73 7.25
C ALA A 140 0.21 2.11 7.69
N ARG A 141 -0.66 3.13 7.65
CA ARG A 141 -0.40 4.54 7.98
C ARG A 141 -1.36 5.05 9.04
N GLU A 142 -0.96 6.10 9.75
CA GLU A 142 -1.76 6.70 10.83
C GLU A 142 -2.61 7.89 10.38
N LYS A 143 -3.57 8.27 11.24
CA LYS A 143 -4.41 9.48 11.10
C LYS A 143 -5.24 9.54 9.81
N THR A 144 -5.44 8.41 9.13
CA THR A 144 -6.31 8.31 7.95
C THR A 144 -7.56 7.48 8.24
N PRO A 145 -8.68 7.69 7.50
CA PRO A 145 -9.93 6.95 7.73
C PRO A 145 -9.83 5.43 7.57
N HIS A 146 -8.87 4.96 6.78
CA HIS A 146 -8.67 3.53 6.48
C HIS A 146 -7.36 2.99 7.06
N GLY A 147 -6.65 3.80 7.85
CA GLY A 147 -5.33 3.48 8.38
C GLY A 147 -5.35 2.48 9.53
N LEU A 148 -4.16 2.12 10.00
CA LEU A 148 -3.96 1.27 11.16
C LEU A 148 -3.09 2.03 12.16
N PRO A 149 -3.58 2.36 13.37
CA PRO A 149 -4.96 2.24 13.83
C PRO A 149 -5.92 3.22 13.16
N MET A 150 -7.18 2.79 12.98
CA MET A 150 -8.26 3.71 12.64
C MET A 150 -8.56 4.63 13.83
N GLN A 151 -8.51 5.95 13.65
CA GLN A 151 -8.92 6.89 14.69
C GLN A 151 -10.45 7.01 14.72
N ARG A 152 -11.08 6.78 15.88
CA ARG A 152 -12.51 7.07 16.05
C ARG A 152 -12.73 8.58 15.92
N ARG A 153 -13.63 9.00 15.01
CA ARG A 153 -14.12 10.38 14.98
C ARG A 153 -14.80 10.67 16.32
N LYS A 154 -14.41 11.76 16.99
CA LYS A 154 -15.14 12.28 18.15
C LYS A 154 -16.52 12.75 17.69
N SER A 155 -17.50 11.85 17.67
CA SER A 155 -18.90 12.23 17.56
C SER A 155 -19.25 13.06 18.81
N LYS A 156 -19.63 14.32 18.63
CA LYS A 156 -20.15 15.18 19.70
C LYS A 156 -21.50 14.70 20.27
N LEU A 157 -22.09 13.64 19.71
CA LEU A 157 -23.47 13.20 19.97
C LEU A 157 -23.59 11.83 20.64
N LEU A 158 -22.49 11.14 20.93
CA LEU A 158 -22.52 9.86 21.65
C LEU A 158 -22.04 10.07 23.09
N ALA A 159 -22.99 9.99 24.03
CA ALA A 159 -22.77 10.00 25.47
C ALA A 159 -21.79 8.88 25.90
N PRO A 160 -21.14 8.98 27.07
CA PRO A 160 -19.93 8.25 27.39
C PRO A 160 -20.25 6.78 27.73
N ILE A 161 -20.35 5.94 26.72
CA ILE A 161 -19.83 4.58 26.86
C ILE A 161 -18.37 4.78 27.25
N ILE A 162 -17.91 4.14 28.32
CA ILE A 162 -16.53 4.23 28.80
C ILE A 162 -15.61 3.67 27.71
N ASP A 163 -15.34 4.52 26.72
CA ASP A 163 -14.60 4.19 25.52
C ASP A 163 -13.14 4.42 25.86
N ASN A 164 -12.59 3.44 26.56
CA ASN A 164 -11.22 3.55 27.00
C ASN A 164 -10.35 3.52 25.76
N LYS A 165 -9.74 4.65 25.38
CA LYS A 165 -8.85 4.72 24.20
C LYS A 165 -7.84 3.57 24.17
N SER A 166 -7.39 3.10 25.35
CA SER A 166 -6.48 1.95 25.44
C SER A 166 -7.09 0.64 24.92
N THR A 167 -8.41 0.41 25.08
CA THR A 167 -9.07 -0.79 24.55
C THR A 167 -9.20 -0.72 23.04
N HIS A 168 -9.57 0.43 22.47
CA HIS A 168 -9.63 0.63 21.02
C HIS A 168 -8.27 0.44 20.34
N PHE A 169 -7.20 1.06 20.87
CA PHE A 169 -5.85 0.85 20.34
C PHE A 169 -5.35 -0.59 20.54
N GLY A 170 -5.80 -1.28 21.60
CA GLY A 170 -5.51 -2.70 21.80
C GLY A 170 -6.22 -3.59 20.77
N GLU A 171 -7.47 -3.28 20.41
CA GLU A 171 -8.22 -3.98 19.36
C GLU A 171 -7.60 -3.76 17.98
N GLU A 172 -7.29 -2.52 17.60
CA GLU A 172 -6.64 -2.21 16.32
C GLU A 172 -5.24 -2.84 16.21
N ARG A 173 -4.53 -2.97 17.34
CA ARG A 173 -3.24 -3.68 17.38
C ARG A 173 -3.39 -5.18 17.19
N ARG A 174 -4.39 -5.80 17.83
CA ARG A 174 -4.74 -7.20 17.58
C ARG A 174 -5.12 -7.43 16.13
N LEU A 175 -5.78 -6.45 15.50
CA LEU A 175 -6.08 -6.52 14.08
C LEU A 175 -4.82 -6.49 13.22
N PHE A 176 -3.87 -5.60 13.52
CA PHE A 176 -2.57 -5.58 12.83
C PHE A 176 -1.82 -6.92 13.00
N TYR A 177 -1.81 -7.50 14.21
CA TYR A 177 -1.29 -8.84 14.46
C TYR A 177 -1.99 -9.92 13.61
N VAL A 178 -3.32 -9.86 13.47
CA VAL A 178 -4.06 -10.80 12.60
C VAL A 178 -3.56 -10.69 11.17
N ALA A 179 -3.39 -9.48 10.63
CA ALA A 179 -2.89 -9.25 9.28
C ALA A 179 -1.50 -9.86 9.06
N MET A 180 -0.57 -9.61 9.99
CA MET A 180 0.79 -10.16 9.92
C MET A 180 0.79 -11.69 9.88
N THR A 181 -0.03 -12.31 10.73
CA THR A 181 -0.08 -13.76 10.89
C THR A 181 -0.87 -14.48 9.79
N ARG A 182 -1.38 -13.77 8.77
CA ARG A 182 -1.94 -14.42 7.58
C ARG A 182 -0.85 -14.93 6.63
N ALA A 183 0.39 -14.43 6.77
CA ALA A 183 1.51 -14.74 5.89
C ALA A 183 2.22 -16.05 6.27
N LYS A 184 2.41 -16.93 5.30
CA LYS A 184 3.23 -18.15 5.45
C LYS A 184 4.65 -17.97 4.94
N ARG A 185 4.87 -17.25 3.82
CA ARG A 185 6.17 -17.12 3.16
C ARG A 185 6.72 -15.69 3.06
N LYS A 186 5.90 -14.70 2.72
CA LYS A 186 6.31 -13.28 2.64
C LYS A 186 5.23 -12.35 3.16
N LEU A 187 5.66 -11.37 3.95
CA LEU A 187 4.82 -10.27 4.42
C LEU A 187 5.34 -8.95 3.87
N HIS A 188 4.52 -8.27 3.09
CA HIS A 188 4.77 -6.94 2.56
C HIS A 188 3.86 -5.94 3.28
N ILE A 189 4.45 -4.88 3.85
CA ILE A 189 3.73 -3.82 4.56
C ILE A 189 3.91 -2.53 3.76
N VAL A 190 2.86 -2.09 3.07
CA VAL A 190 2.87 -0.86 2.27
C VAL A 190 2.41 0.30 3.14
N THR A 191 3.25 1.33 3.28
CA THR A 191 3.02 2.48 4.17
C THR A 191 3.41 3.81 3.53
N GLU A 192 2.95 4.93 4.08
CA GLU A 192 3.28 6.27 3.59
C GLU A 192 4.59 6.74 4.24
N HIS A 193 5.53 7.20 3.42
CA HIS A 193 6.76 7.81 3.92
C HIS A 193 6.44 9.02 4.80
N GLY A 194 6.99 9.06 6.02
CA GLY A 194 6.74 10.14 7.00
C GLY A 194 5.39 10.06 7.73
N ASN A 195 4.53 9.08 7.41
CA ASN A 195 3.26 8.85 8.11
C ASN A 195 3.02 7.34 8.33
N VAL A 196 4.01 6.69 8.93
CA VAL A 196 3.98 5.26 9.21
C VAL A 196 3.04 4.95 10.39
N SER A 197 2.44 3.77 10.39
CA SER A 197 1.67 3.28 11.54
C SER A 197 2.58 3.05 12.75
N ARG A 198 2.15 3.45 13.96
CA ARG A 198 2.85 3.05 15.20
C ARG A 198 3.07 1.54 15.32
N TYR A 199 2.20 0.72 14.72
CA TYR A 199 2.33 -0.74 14.81
C TYR A 199 3.45 -1.28 13.93
N VAL A 200 3.78 -0.54 12.86
CA VAL A 200 4.97 -0.79 12.05
C VAL A 200 6.21 -0.29 12.80
N ASP A 201 6.15 0.90 13.42
CA ASP A 201 7.25 1.43 14.25
C ASP A 201 7.57 0.48 15.44
N ASP A 202 6.55 -0.14 16.05
CA ASP A 202 6.70 -1.10 17.16
C ASP A 202 7.52 -2.37 16.72
N ILE A 203 7.67 -2.66 15.42
CA ILE A 203 8.28 -3.89 14.90
C ILE A 203 9.34 -3.67 13.80
N ASP A 204 9.72 -2.42 13.52
CA ASP A 204 10.54 -2.08 12.36
C ASP A 204 11.93 -2.74 12.38
N HIS A 205 12.48 -3.00 13.57
CA HIS A 205 13.75 -3.68 13.80
C HIS A 205 13.75 -5.16 13.38
N TYR A 206 12.57 -5.78 13.20
CA TYR A 206 12.46 -7.10 12.58
C TYR A 206 12.28 -7.03 11.07
N CYS A 207 12.14 -5.84 10.49
CA CYS A 207 11.74 -5.67 9.10
C CYS A 207 12.91 -5.23 8.21
N LYS A 208 12.90 -5.70 6.95
CA LYS A 208 13.67 -5.09 5.87
C LYS A 208 12.91 -3.87 5.36
N VAL A 209 13.60 -2.76 5.10
CA VAL A 209 13.00 -1.61 4.40
C VAL A 209 13.40 -1.67 2.92
N GLU A 210 12.42 -1.74 2.03
CA GLU A 210 12.61 -1.66 0.58
C GLU A 210 11.94 -0.39 0.07
N ARG A 211 12.75 0.60 -0.30
CA ARG A 211 12.25 1.82 -0.92
C ARG A 211 11.92 1.53 -2.38
N SER A 212 10.70 1.87 -2.79
CA SER A 212 10.32 1.81 -4.19
C SER A 212 10.74 3.08 -4.89
N ASP A 213 11.86 3.00 -5.61
CA ASP A 213 12.40 4.11 -6.40
C ASP A 213 11.53 4.43 -7.63
N VAL A 214 10.65 3.52 -8.02
CA VAL A 214 9.80 3.67 -9.21
C VAL A 214 8.43 4.22 -8.81
N TRP A 215 8.12 5.43 -9.26
CA TRP A 215 6.75 5.90 -9.40
C TRP A 215 6.45 6.11 -10.87
N GLU A 216 5.34 5.49 -11.30
CA GLU A 216 4.81 5.66 -12.65
C GLU A 216 3.47 6.38 -12.59
N LEU A 217 3.23 7.22 -13.58
CA LEU A 217 2.03 7.99 -13.74
C LEU A 217 1.61 8.00 -15.20
N THR A 218 0.36 7.62 -15.46
CA THR A 218 -0.25 7.85 -16.77
C THR A 218 -1.27 8.96 -16.63
N GLY A 219 -1.15 10.01 -17.45
CA GLY A 219 -2.02 11.18 -17.35
C GLY A 219 -2.00 12.06 -18.58
N GLU A 220 -3.04 12.87 -18.71
CA GLU A 220 -3.11 13.96 -19.67
C GLU A 220 -2.43 15.20 -19.07
N LEU A 221 -1.52 15.82 -19.80
CA LEU A 221 -0.95 17.10 -19.39
C LEU A 221 -2.02 18.19 -19.54
N VAL A 222 -2.48 18.76 -18.43
CA VAL A 222 -3.53 19.80 -18.41
C VAL A 222 -2.96 21.17 -18.69
N ARG A 223 -1.89 21.52 -17.97
CA ARG A 223 -1.16 22.78 -18.14
C ARG A 223 0.29 22.59 -17.81
N TRP A 224 1.12 23.44 -18.37
CA TRP A 224 2.44 23.69 -17.83
C TRP A 224 2.74 25.19 -17.92
N ILE A 225 3.42 25.73 -16.91
CA ILE A 225 3.72 27.15 -16.79
C ILE A 225 5.22 27.32 -16.52
N ASN A 226 5.85 28.18 -17.33
CA ASN A 226 7.17 28.70 -17.03
C ASN A 226 7.02 29.89 -16.07
N LEU A 227 7.37 29.72 -14.79
CA LEU A 227 7.15 30.76 -13.79
C LEU A 227 8.19 31.88 -13.79
N ASP A 228 9.33 31.72 -14.46
CA ASP A 228 10.30 32.79 -14.70
C ASP A 228 11.39 32.33 -15.70
N GLN A 229 11.74 33.16 -16.71
CA GLN A 229 12.89 32.86 -17.58
C GLN A 229 14.24 33.02 -16.87
N ASN A 230 14.25 33.71 -15.72
CA ASN A 230 15.34 33.69 -14.75
C ASN A 230 15.12 32.51 -13.80
N LEU A 231 16.10 31.63 -13.65
CA LEU A 231 16.10 30.35 -12.89
C LEU A 231 15.70 30.41 -11.38
N SER A 232 15.09 31.50 -10.91
CA SER A 232 14.67 31.75 -9.53
C SER A 232 13.33 31.12 -9.12
N LYS A 233 12.54 30.58 -10.07
CA LYS A 233 11.28 29.88 -9.76
C LYS A 233 11.22 28.53 -10.47
N PRO A 234 10.64 27.49 -9.84
CA PRO A 234 10.44 26.19 -10.48
C PRO A 234 9.37 26.29 -11.58
N PHE A 235 9.48 25.44 -12.58
CA PHE A 235 8.45 25.15 -13.56
C PHE A 235 7.34 24.33 -12.90
N GLU A 236 6.10 24.57 -13.30
CA GLU A 236 4.94 23.82 -12.82
C GLU A 236 4.27 23.08 -13.99
N ALA A 237 3.89 21.82 -13.76
CA ALA A 237 3.09 21.03 -14.71
C ALA A 237 1.99 20.26 -13.98
N ASP A 238 0.78 20.27 -14.53
CA ASP A 238 -0.36 19.55 -13.97
C ASP A 238 -0.74 18.38 -14.87
N PHE A 239 -0.72 17.16 -14.34
CA PHE A 239 -1.22 15.98 -15.03
C PHE A 239 -2.55 15.52 -14.45
N ARG A 240 -3.56 15.36 -15.31
CA ARG A 240 -4.83 14.74 -14.96
C ARG A 240 -4.73 13.23 -15.14
N CYS A 241 -4.87 12.51 -14.04
CA CYS A 241 -4.71 11.07 -13.93
C CYS A 241 -5.95 10.48 -13.27
N ASN A 242 -6.66 9.55 -13.92
CA ASN A 242 -7.77 8.76 -13.35
C ASN A 242 -8.61 9.48 -12.27
N GLY A 243 -9.15 10.67 -12.60
CA GLY A 243 -10.04 11.46 -11.72
C GLY A 243 -9.37 12.38 -10.68
N TYR A 244 -8.04 12.50 -10.66
CA TYR A 244 -7.30 13.45 -9.83
C TYR A 244 -6.26 14.22 -10.65
N THR A 245 -5.78 15.33 -10.11
CA THR A 245 -4.71 16.14 -10.73
C THR A 245 -3.45 16.04 -9.90
N VAL A 246 -2.32 15.93 -10.58
CA VAL A 246 -0.98 15.78 -10.03
C VAL A 246 -0.15 17.00 -10.41
N GLU A 247 0.28 17.77 -9.42
CA GLU A 247 1.13 18.95 -9.62
C GLU A 247 2.62 18.55 -9.51
N PHE A 248 3.38 18.85 -10.55
CA PHE A 248 4.82 18.66 -10.61
C PHE A 248 5.53 20.01 -10.54
N LYS A 249 6.65 20.03 -9.81
CA LYS A 249 7.55 21.18 -9.75
C LYS A 249 8.95 20.75 -10.15
N THR A 250 9.58 21.47 -11.07
CA THR A 250 10.95 21.17 -11.50
C THR A 250 11.77 22.43 -11.72
N TRP A 251 13.04 22.38 -11.33
CA TRP A 251 14.01 23.45 -11.59
C TRP A 251 14.76 23.25 -12.91
N ARG A 252 14.47 22.16 -13.66
CA ARG A 252 15.19 21.79 -14.88
C ARG A 252 14.25 21.72 -16.09
N THR A 253 14.62 22.46 -17.13
CA THR A 253 13.67 22.91 -18.15
C THR A 253 13.61 22.05 -19.41
N ARG A 254 14.47 21.02 -19.55
CA ARG A 254 14.66 20.36 -20.86
C ARG A 254 13.49 19.44 -21.22
N PHE A 255 12.97 18.68 -20.26
CA PHE A 255 11.99 17.63 -20.50
C PHE A 255 10.56 18.14 -20.67
N LEU A 256 10.20 19.27 -20.06
CA LEU A 256 8.85 19.85 -20.16
C LEU A 256 8.60 20.59 -21.49
N ARG A 257 9.66 20.99 -22.21
CA ARG A 257 9.53 21.78 -23.46
C ARG A 257 8.81 21.02 -24.57
N ASP A 258 8.96 19.70 -24.58
CA ASP A 258 8.44 18.85 -25.63
C ASP A 258 7.04 18.29 -25.26
N LEU A 259 6.52 18.62 -24.08
CA LEU A 259 5.20 18.19 -23.67
C LEU A 259 4.12 19.18 -24.12
N ILE A 260 3.04 18.61 -24.67
CA ILE A 260 1.94 19.35 -25.28
C ILE A 260 0.72 19.21 -24.37
N PRO A 261 0.14 20.32 -23.87
CA PRO A 261 -1.13 20.27 -23.17
C PRO A 261 -2.22 19.56 -23.98
N GLY A 262 -3.02 18.73 -23.33
CA GLY A 262 -4.05 17.89 -23.96
C GLY A 262 -3.55 16.53 -24.47
N LYS A 263 -2.24 16.26 -24.45
CA LYS A 263 -1.68 14.94 -24.78
C LYS A 263 -1.51 14.07 -23.53
N ARG A 264 -1.61 12.75 -23.74
CA ARG A 264 -1.41 11.75 -22.70
C ARG A 264 0.03 11.26 -22.71
N TYR A 265 0.58 11.08 -21.52
CA TYR A 265 1.95 10.61 -21.31
C TYR A 265 1.94 9.52 -20.24
N HIS A 266 2.88 8.59 -20.39
CA HIS A 266 3.31 7.68 -19.34
C HIS A 266 4.66 8.17 -18.83
N LEU A 267 4.70 8.54 -17.55
CA LEU A 267 5.91 8.94 -16.85
C LEU A 267 6.34 7.79 -15.97
N SER A 268 7.62 7.44 -15.97
CA SER A 268 8.19 6.40 -15.11
C SER A 268 9.47 6.87 -14.44
N ASN A 269 9.91 6.13 -13.42
CA ASN A 269 11.09 6.46 -12.60
C ASN A 269 11.02 7.85 -11.94
N ILE A 270 9.80 8.25 -11.56
CA ILE A 270 9.56 9.49 -10.83
C ILE A 270 10.02 9.31 -9.38
N ASP A 271 10.84 10.25 -8.88
CA ASP A 271 11.27 10.32 -7.47
C ASP A 271 10.43 11.39 -6.72
N PRO A 272 9.45 10.97 -5.89
CA PRO A 272 8.73 11.88 -5.00
C PRO A 272 9.63 12.30 -3.84
N ARG A 273 10.50 13.27 -4.07
CA ARG A 273 11.27 13.93 -3.01
C ARG A 273 10.40 14.97 -2.29
N ASP A 274 10.34 14.87 -0.97
CA ASP A 274 9.85 15.95 -0.11
C ASP A 274 11.04 16.88 0.20
N ASP A 275 11.05 18.07 -0.39
CA ASP A 275 12.10 19.09 -0.21
C ASP A 275 11.76 20.11 0.89
N GLY A 276 10.73 19.85 1.70
CA GLY A 276 10.30 20.72 2.79
C GLY A 276 9.34 21.84 2.38
N TYR A 277 8.90 21.91 1.12
CA TYR A 277 7.87 22.84 0.63
C TYR A 277 6.52 22.16 0.30
N GLY A 278 6.27 20.99 0.90
CA GLY A 278 5.08 20.16 0.67
C GLY A 278 5.36 18.98 -0.26
N GLN A 279 4.39 18.07 -0.44
CA GLN A 279 4.52 16.94 -1.36
C GLN A 279 4.63 17.47 -2.80
N GLN A 280 5.86 17.63 -3.29
CA GLN A 280 6.15 18.05 -4.64
C GLN A 280 6.81 16.89 -5.37
N ILE A 281 6.37 16.64 -6.59
CA ILE A 281 6.94 15.59 -7.41
C ILE A 281 7.98 16.26 -8.28
N THR A 282 9.24 15.89 -8.04
CA THR A 282 10.33 16.46 -8.80
C THR A 282 10.54 15.64 -10.05
N ILE A 283 10.40 16.28 -11.22
CA ILE A 283 10.85 15.71 -12.50
C ILE A 283 12.31 16.08 -12.68
N ASP A 284 13.21 15.10 -12.59
CA ASP A 284 14.63 15.26 -12.91
C ASP A 284 15.06 14.37 -14.09
N GLU A 285 16.37 14.25 -14.34
CA GLU A 285 16.93 13.50 -15.48
C GLU A 285 16.71 11.98 -15.39
N SER A 286 16.28 11.45 -14.23
CA SER A 286 15.94 10.04 -14.10
C SER A 286 14.53 9.72 -14.60
N VAL A 287 13.65 10.71 -14.73
CA VAL A 287 12.25 10.51 -15.12
C VAL A 287 12.16 10.26 -16.62
N GLU A 288 11.66 9.09 -17.01
CA GLU A 288 11.34 8.81 -18.41
C GLU A 288 9.92 9.30 -18.71
N ILE A 289 9.73 10.00 -19.83
CA ILE A 289 8.42 10.46 -20.29
C ILE A 289 8.16 9.91 -21.69
N LYS A 290 7.13 9.07 -21.83
CA LYS A 290 6.73 8.44 -23.09
C LYS A 290 5.36 8.99 -23.51
N PRO A 291 5.21 9.58 -24.71
CA PRO A 291 3.89 9.93 -25.22
C PRO A 291 3.08 8.64 -25.42
N LEU A 292 1.81 8.67 -25.05
CA LEU A 292 0.86 7.62 -25.40
C LEU A 292 0.18 8.05 -26.69
N ASP A 293 0.52 7.38 -27.78
CA ASP A 293 -0.11 7.63 -29.07
C ASP A 293 -1.62 7.38 -28.97
N THR A 294 -2.38 8.31 -29.52
CA THR A 294 -3.83 8.17 -29.64
C THR A 294 -4.07 7.42 -30.95
N GLU A 295 -3.99 6.09 -30.93
CA GLU A 295 -4.37 5.32 -32.12
C GLU A 295 -5.89 5.44 -32.34
N GLU A 296 -6.20 6.05 -33.51
CA GLU A 296 -7.39 5.92 -34.34
C GLU A 296 -8.72 6.51 -33.87
N SER A 297 -8.83 7.83 -34.02
CA SER A 297 -10.02 8.43 -34.62
C SER A 297 -9.72 8.88 -36.05
N SER A 298 -9.78 7.98 -37.02
CA SER A 298 -9.97 8.35 -38.43
C SER A 298 -10.79 7.32 -39.20
N THR A 299 -11.99 7.76 -39.61
CA THR A 299 -12.65 7.43 -40.88
C THR A 299 -12.96 5.96 -41.20
N ALA A 300 -14.20 5.58 -40.88
CA ALA A 300 -15.01 4.70 -41.74
C ALA A 300 -16.33 5.41 -42.08
N GLU A 301 -16.22 6.51 -42.84
CA GLU A 301 -17.27 6.91 -43.79
C GLU A 301 -16.71 6.61 -45.18
N SER A 302 -17.20 5.54 -45.80
CA SER A 302 -17.31 5.33 -47.24
C SER A 302 -18.31 4.21 -47.48
#